data_AF-A0A956M9W2-F1
#
_entry.id   AF-A0A956M9W2-F1
#
_cell.length_a   1.000
_cell.length_b   1.000
_cell.length_c   1.000
_cell.angle_alpha   90.00
_cell.angle_beta   90.00
_cell.angle_gamma   90.00
#
_symmetry.space_group_name_H-M   'P 1'
#
loop_
_entity.id
_entity.type
_entity.pdbx_description
1 polymer ?
#
loop_
_entity_poly.entity_id
_entity_poly.type
_entity_poly.pdbx_seq_one_letter_code
_entity_poly.pdbx_strand_id
1 'polypeptide(L)'
;LLFINMASASGTFIDKLSKENRVIITATRDGFEKNATQFASQFLETLSNKENSDLNKDGRLSVTEIFIATRDRIVKYYDSKKQLRPEHPLLDDNGDGFGTEMPDLHEGDGMLANELYIAQTASAKLTSESLQGKPTATDIRRENILALIKALKMKKSSMSEDEYYEQLENLMLRLAELGELQK
;
A
#
# COMPACT_ATOMS: atom_id res chain seq x y z
N LEU A 1 -5.31 -0.07 -14.09
CA LEU A 1 -6.59 -0.66 -13.60
C LEU A 1 -6.32 -1.27 -12.23
N LEU A 2 -7.19 -1.04 -11.25
CA LEU A 2 -7.17 -1.79 -9.99
C LEU A 2 -8.38 -2.74 -9.97
N PHE A 3 -8.13 -4.03 -9.82
CA PHE A 3 -9.16 -5.05 -9.70
C PHE A 3 -8.94 -5.85 -8.42
N ILE A 4 -9.97 -5.90 -7.57
CA ILE A 4 -9.91 -6.62 -6.30
C ILE A 4 -11.07 -7.62 -6.26
N ASN A 5 -10.75 -8.91 -6.25
CA ASN A 5 -11.73 -9.97 -6.09
C ASN A 5 -11.61 -10.60 -4.71
N MET A 6 -12.56 -10.26 -3.83
CA MET A 6 -12.57 -10.69 -2.43
C MET A 6 -13.36 -11.99 -2.20
N ALA A 7 -13.82 -12.66 -3.26
CA ALA A 7 -14.61 -13.89 -3.16
C ALA A 7 -13.74 -15.14 -2.96
N SER A 8 -14.40 -16.25 -2.60
CA SER A 8 -13.77 -17.57 -2.62
C SER A 8 -13.38 -17.98 -4.05
N ALA A 9 -12.36 -18.83 -4.17
CA ALA A 9 -11.80 -19.29 -5.46
C ALA A 9 -11.32 -18.17 -6.41
N SER A 10 -11.07 -16.96 -5.88
CA SER A 10 -10.71 -15.77 -6.65
C SER A 10 -9.33 -15.83 -7.29
N GLY A 11 -8.40 -16.63 -6.78
CA GLY A 11 -7.02 -16.74 -7.32
C GLY A 11 -6.94 -17.02 -8.82
N THR A 12 -7.89 -17.79 -9.36
CA THR A 12 -7.98 -18.12 -10.80
C THR A 12 -8.17 -16.91 -11.73
N PHE A 13 -8.49 -15.74 -11.18
CA PHE A 13 -8.62 -14.50 -11.95
C PHE A 13 -7.26 -13.91 -12.34
N ILE A 14 -6.19 -14.19 -11.59
CA ILE A 14 -4.84 -13.70 -11.90
C ILE A 14 -4.43 -14.17 -13.30
N ASP A 15 -4.58 -15.46 -13.61
CA ASP A 15 -4.28 -16.08 -14.91
C ASP A 15 -4.89 -15.35 -16.12
N LYS A 16 -6.02 -14.67 -15.93
CA LYS A 16 -6.79 -14.02 -17.02
C LYS A 16 -6.67 -12.50 -17.02
N LEU A 17 -6.46 -11.90 -15.86
CA LEU A 17 -6.48 -10.46 -15.69
C LEU A 17 -5.09 -9.84 -15.60
N SER A 18 -4.08 -10.62 -15.22
CA SER A 18 -2.68 -10.20 -15.15
C SER A 18 -2.20 -9.71 -16.51
N LYS A 19 -1.79 -8.44 -16.55
CA LYS A 19 -1.17 -7.73 -17.69
C LYS A 19 -0.45 -6.49 -17.16
N GLU A 20 0.44 -5.93 -17.98
CA GLU A 20 1.05 -4.63 -17.74
C GLU A 20 0.02 -3.55 -17.31
N ASN A 21 0.42 -2.70 -16.36
CA ASN A 21 -0.36 -1.57 -15.84
C ASN A 21 -1.70 -1.96 -15.17
N ARG A 22 -1.75 -3.15 -14.56
CA ARG A 22 -2.90 -3.63 -13.79
C ARG A 22 -2.43 -4.12 -12.42
N VAL A 23 -3.19 -3.75 -11.39
CA VAL A 23 -3.06 -4.32 -10.06
C VAL A 23 -4.23 -5.28 -9.86
N ILE A 24 -3.92 -6.56 -9.65
CA ILE A 24 -4.87 -7.62 -9.39
C ILE A 24 -4.68 -8.11 -7.97
N ILE A 25 -5.72 -8.02 -7.15
CA ILE A 25 -5.74 -8.58 -5.80
C ILE A 25 -6.81 -9.65 -5.72
N THR A 26 -6.46 -10.78 -5.13
CA THR A 26 -7.37 -11.91 -4.86
C THR A 26 -7.37 -12.24 -3.38
N ALA A 27 -8.51 -12.71 -2.87
CA ALA A 27 -8.60 -13.18 -1.48
C ALA A 27 -8.02 -14.59 -1.29
N THR A 28 -7.91 -15.35 -2.39
CA THR A 28 -7.48 -16.75 -2.37
C THR A 28 -6.35 -17.01 -3.37
N ARG A 29 -5.55 -18.04 -3.13
CA ARG A 29 -4.41 -18.40 -3.98
C ARG A 29 -4.84 -19.07 -5.27
N ASP A 30 -5.89 -19.88 -5.21
CA ASP A 30 -6.37 -20.66 -6.35
C ASP A 30 -7.88 -20.92 -6.28
N GLY A 31 -8.38 -21.78 -7.18
CA GLY A 31 -9.78 -22.18 -7.28
C GLY A 31 -10.22 -23.30 -6.34
N PHE A 32 -9.31 -23.87 -5.55
CA PHE A 32 -9.59 -24.91 -4.55
C PHE A 32 -9.95 -24.32 -3.18
N GLU A 33 -9.59 -23.07 -2.93
CA GLU A 33 -9.96 -22.31 -1.73
C GLU A 33 -11.42 -21.81 -1.79
N LYS A 34 -12.36 -22.72 -1.54
CA LYS A 34 -13.81 -22.46 -1.71
C LYS A 34 -14.52 -21.96 -0.45
N ASN A 35 -13.79 -21.87 0.66
CA ASN A 35 -14.34 -21.42 1.94
C ASN A 35 -14.66 -19.92 1.91
N ALA A 36 -15.59 -19.49 2.76
CA ALA A 36 -15.90 -18.07 2.91
C ALA A 36 -14.66 -17.29 3.39
N THR A 37 -14.37 -16.21 2.71
CA THR A 37 -13.21 -15.35 2.93
C THR A 37 -13.46 -14.35 4.06
N GLN A 38 -12.42 -13.98 4.80
CA GLN A 38 -12.43 -12.84 5.72
C GLN A 38 -11.71 -11.63 5.11
N PHE A 39 -11.14 -11.77 3.92
CA PHE A 39 -10.42 -10.69 3.26
C PHE A 39 -11.19 -9.36 3.24
N ALA A 40 -12.47 -9.37 2.85
CA ALA A 40 -13.26 -8.14 2.75
C ALA A 40 -13.44 -7.44 4.12
N SER A 41 -13.68 -8.19 5.19
CA SER A 41 -13.83 -7.62 6.53
C SER A 41 -12.51 -7.04 7.01
N GLN A 42 -11.40 -7.77 6.82
CA GLN A 42 -10.07 -7.29 7.21
C GLN A 42 -9.61 -6.10 6.37
N PHE A 43 -9.95 -6.05 5.08
CA PHE A 43 -9.64 -4.93 4.19
C PHE A 43 -10.32 -3.63 4.63
N LEU A 44 -11.61 -3.69 4.99
CA LEU A 44 -12.33 -2.53 5.51
C LEU A 44 -11.78 -2.07 6.87
N GLU A 45 -11.37 -3.01 7.72
CA GLU A 45 -10.69 -2.70 8.98
C GLU A 45 -9.33 -2.02 8.76
N THR A 46 -8.56 -2.45 7.77
CA THR A 46 -7.29 -1.79 7.37
C THR A 46 -7.54 -0.36 6.92
N LEU A 47 -8.54 -0.16 6.04
CA LEU A 47 -8.91 1.18 5.57
C LEU A 47 -9.38 2.11 6.71
N SER A 48 -10.05 1.57 7.72
CA SER A 48 -10.55 2.35 8.86
C SER A 48 -9.46 2.67 9.88
N ASN A 49 -8.36 1.90 9.91
CA ASN A 49 -7.27 2.01 10.89
C ASN A 49 -5.95 2.44 10.22
N LYS A 50 -5.96 3.64 9.63
CA LYS A 50 -4.82 4.18 8.86
C LYS A 50 -3.50 4.23 9.64
N GLU A 51 -3.54 4.68 10.90
CA GLU A 51 -2.33 4.85 11.72
C GLU A 51 -1.51 3.56 11.88
N ASN A 52 -2.16 2.40 11.85
CA ASN A 52 -1.52 1.09 12.00
C ASN A 52 -1.21 0.41 10.66
N SER A 53 -1.60 1.03 9.54
CA SER A 53 -1.52 0.44 8.21
C SER A 53 -0.59 1.22 7.27
N ASP A 54 -0.25 2.47 7.62
CA ASP A 54 0.73 3.31 6.93
C ASP A 54 2.15 2.86 7.33
N LEU A 55 2.73 1.96 6.53
CA LEU A 55 4.01 1.31 6.82
C LEU A 55 5.17 2.28 6.62
N ASN A 56 5.09 3.12 5.60
CA ASN A 56 6.14 4.08 5.26
C ASN A 56 6.02 5.42 6.02
N LYS A 57 4.89 5.65 6.71
CA LYS A 57 4.56 6.85 7.49
C LYS A 57 4.48 8.13 6.67
N ASP A 58 4.09 8.03 5.41
CA ASP A 58 3.94 9.18 4.50
C ASP A 58 2.59 9.91 4.68
N GLY A 59 1.72 9.39 5.54
CA GLY A 59 0.41 9.96 5.82
C GLY A 59 -0.62 9.61 4.75
N ARG A 60 -0.40 8.60 3.91
CA ARG A 60 -1.35 8.02 2.95
C ARG A 60 -1.37 6.50 3.14
N LEU A 61 -2.19 5.81 2.35
CA LEU A 61 -2.18 4.35 2.29
C LEU A 61 -2.11 3.94 0.83
N SER A 62 -0.99 3.35 0.44
CA SER A 62 -0.87 2.73 -0.88
C SER A 62 -1.61 1.40 -0.93
N VAL A 63 -1.95 0.93 -2.12
CA VAL A 63 -2.62 -0.37 -2.29
C VAL A 63 -1.74 -1.52 -1.79
N THR A 64 -0.41 -1.42 -1.94
CA THR A 64 0.55 -2.39 -1.40
C THR A 64 0.51 -2.44 0.13
N GLU A 65 0.52 -1.28 0.79
CA GLU A 65 0.41 -1.20 2.26
C GLU A 65 -0.92 -1.76 2.76
N ILE A 66 -2.02 -1.42 2.08
CA ILE A 66 -3.35 -1.94 2.40
C ILE A 66 -3.37 -3.46 2.26
N PHE A 67 -2.77 -4.01 1.21
CA PHE A 67 -2.70 -5.45 1.01
C PHE A 67 -1.89 -6.14 2.12
N ILE A 68 -0.68 -5.65 2.42
CA ILE A 68 0.18 -6.22 3.46
C ILE A 68 -0.53 -6.21 4.82
N ALA A 69 -1.08 -5.06 5.21
CA ALA A 69 -1.80 -4.92 6.47
C ALA A 69 -3.05 -5.81 6.54
N THR A 70 -3.78 -5.94 5.42
CA THR A 70 -4.95 -6.84 5.33
C THR A 70 -4.56 -8.30 5.47
N ARG A 71 -3.49 -8.74 4.78
CA ARG A 71 -2.96 -10.11 4.88
C ARG A 71 -2.54 -10.43 6.31
N ASP A 72 -1.84 -9.51 6.97
CA ASP A 72 -1.42 -9.69 8.36
C ASP A 72 -2.59 -9.76 9.34
N ARG A 73 -3.65 -8.98 9.09
CA ARG A 73 -4.90 -9.06 9.87
C ARG A 73 -5.60 -10.40 9.70
N ILE A 74 -5.62 -10.96 8.49
CA ILE A 74 -6.18 -12.29 8.22
C ILE A 74 -5.42 -13.37 8.99
N VAL A 75 -4.08 -13.34 8.94
CA VAL A 75 -3.24 -14.29 9.70
C VAL A 75 -3.56 -14.20 11.19
N LYS A 76 -3.55 -13.00 11.76
CA LYS A 76 -3.87 -12.76 13.17
C LYS A 76 -5.30 -13.20 13.53
N TYR A 77 -6.28 -12.97 12.65
CA TYR A 77 -7.66 -13.37 12.87
C TYR A 77 -7.78 -14.89 13.03
N TYR A 78 -7.21 -15.67 12.11
CA TYR A 78 -7.28 -17.13 12.19
C TYR A 78 -6.46 -17.70 13.35
N ASP A 79 -5.29 -17.12 13.63
CA ASP A 79 -4.47 -17.50 14.78
C ASP A 79 -5.22 -17.27 16.11
N SER A 80 -5.87 -16.11 16.27
CA SER A 80 -6.65 -15.79 17.47
C SER A 80 -7.81 -16.76 17.72
N LYS A 81 -8.36 -17.34 16.65
CA LYS A 81 -9.44 -18.33 16.70
C LYS A 81 -8.95 -19.77 16.79
N LYS A 82 -7.63 -19.99 16.76
CA LYS A 82 -7.00 -21.32 16.68
C LYS A 82 -7.53 -22.13 15.49
N GLN A 83 -7.73 -21.46 14.36
CA GLN A 83 -8.23 -22.06 13.13
C GLN A 83 -7.13 -22.07 12.06
N LEU A 84 -7.13 -23.08 11.20
CA LEU A 84 -6.30 -23.06 9.99
C LEU A 84 -6.83 -21.99 9.04
N ARG A 85 -5.93 -21.22 8.45
CA ARG A 85 -6.25 -20.21 7.45
C ARG A 85 -6.65 -20.87 6.12
N PRO A 86 -7.90 -20.71 5.66
CA PRO A 86 -8.38 -21.31 4.42
C PRO A 86 -8.26 -20.39 3.19
N GLU A 87 -7.70 -19.19 3.35
CA GLU A 87 -7.58 -18.17 2.32
C GLU A 87 -6.16 -17.59 2.30
N HIS A 88 -5.60 -17.45 1.11
CA HIS A 88 -4.23 -17.03 0.90
C HIS A 88 -4.20 -15.91 -0.13
N PRO A 89 -4.39 -14.64 0.29
CA PRO A 89 -4.57 -13.55 -0.64
C PRO A 89 -3.29 -13.27 -1.42
N LEU A 90 -3.43 -13.00 -2.72
CA LEU A 90 -2.31 -12.69 -3.61
C LEU A 90 -2.46 -11.30 -4.23
N LEU A 91 -1.33 -10.63 -4.42
CA LEU A 91 -1.19 -9.42 -5.22
C LEU A 91 -0.31 -9.72 -6.43
N ASP A 92 -0.80 -9.37 -7.61
CA ASP A 92 -0.04 -9.36 -8.87
C ASP A 92 -0.17 -7.96 -9.49
N ASP A 93 0.95 -7.28 -9.67
CA ASP A 93 0.98 -5.97 -10.33
C ASP A 93 2.11 -5.79 -11.36
N ASN A 94 2.92 -6.83 -11.55
CA ASN A 94 4.02 -6.85 -12.52
C ASN A 94 3.58 -7.46 -13.87
N GLY A 95 2.43 -8.15 -13.92
CA GLY A 95 1.87 -8.71 -15.15
C GLY A 95 2.43 -10.08 -15.55
N ASP A 96 3.12 -10.79 -14.66
CA ASP A 96 3.73 -12.11 -14.93
C ASP A 96 2.74 -13.29 -14.75
N GLY A 97 1.58 -13.03 -14.14
CA GLY A 97 0.56 -14.04 -13.86
C GLY A 97 0.79 -14.85 -12.58
N PHE A 98 1.75 -14.47 -11.74
CA PHE A 98 2.16 -15.16 -10.52
C PHE A 98 2.09 -14.23 -9.30
N GLY A 99 0.89 -14.00 -8.79
CA GLY A 99 0.74 -13.15 -7.60
C GLY A 99 1.39 -13.72 -6.34
N THR A 100 1.74 -12.83 -5.41
CA THR A 100 2.43 -13.15 -4.14
C THR A 100 1.62 -12.76 -2.90
N GLU A 101 1.80 -13.52 -1.80
CA GLU A 101 1.30 -13.14 -0.46
C GLU A 101 2.23 -12.13 0.24
N MET A 102 3.47 -12.00 -0.24
CA MET A 102 4.53 -11.19 0.35
C MET A 102 5.09 -10.21 -0.69
N PRO A 103 4.30 -9.21 -1.11
CA PRO A 103 4.79 -8.18 -2.02
C PRO A 103 5.80 -7.27 -1.33
N ASP A 104 6.66 -6.64 -2.13
CA ASP A 104 7.63 -5.65 -1.67
C ASP A 104 7.26 -4.25 -2.20
N LEU A 105 7.57 -3.22 -1.43
CA LEU A 105 7.24 -1.83 -1.80
C LEU A 105 8.11 -1.30 -2.95
N HIS A 106 9.21 -1.98 -3.27
CA HIS A 106 10.28 -1.51 -4.15
C HIS A 106 10.72 -2.53 -5.20
N GLU A 107 10.30 -3.80 -5.09
CA GLU A 107 10.68 -4.86 -6.03
C GLU A 107 9.52 -5.81 -6.37
N GLY A 108 9.48 -6.29 -7.61
CA GLY A 108 8.51 -7.31 -8.06
C GLY A 108 7.06 -6.86 -7.89
N ASP A 109 6.24 -7.79 -7.40
CA ASP A 109 4.86 -7.49 -7.02
C ASP A 109 4.81 -6.52 -5.84
N GLY A 110 4.06 -5.45 -6.02
CA GLY A 110 3.85 -4.40 -5.03
C GLY A 110 4.43 -3.05 -5.45
N MET A 111 5.27 -3.00 -6.48
CA MET A 111 5.84 -1.72 -6.96
C MET A 111 4.77 -0.79 -7.54
N LEU A 112 3.93 -1.30 -8.44
CA LEU A 112 2.94 -0.50 -9.16
C LEU A 112 1.77 -0.13 -8.24
N ALA A 113 1.36 -1.07 -7.39
CA ALA A 113 0.35 -0.87 -6.36
C ALA A 113 0.81 0.10 -5.26
N ASN A 114 2.13 0.27 -5.04
CA ASN A 114 2.66 1.21 -4.06
C ASN A 114 2.53 2.67 -4.54
N GLU A 115 2.39 2.91 -5.85
CA GLU A 115 2.13 4.24 -6.41
C GLU A 115 0.63 4.56 -6.51
N LEU A 116 -0.24 3.60 -6.20
CA LEU A 116 -1.69 3.76 -6.22
C LEU A 116 -2.23 3.96 -4.80
N TYR A 117 -2.92 5.07 -4.58
CA TYR A 117 -3.52 5.39 -3.28
C TYR A 117 -5.04 5.26 -3.33
N ILE A 118 -5.62 4.60 -2.34
CA ILE A 118 -7.07 4.63 -2.14
C ILE A 118 -7.39 5.92 -1.41
N ALA A 119 -8.01 6.87 -2.13
CA ALA A 119 -8.49 8.10 -1.52
C ALA A 119 -9.48 7.75 -0.41
N GLN A 120 -9.05 7.89 0.85
CA GLN A 120 -9.97 8.07 1.96
C GLN A 120 -10.61 9.44 1.75
N THR A 121 -11.67 9.49 0.94
CA THR A 121 -12.70 10.48 1.20
C THR A 121 -13.19 10.13 2.59
N ALA A 122 -12.57 10.75 3.60
CA ALA A 122 -13.12 10.76 4.93
C ALA A 122 -14.61 11.02 4.76
N SER A 123 -15.42 10.32 5.53
CA SER A 123 -16.82 10.69 5.75
C SER A 123 -16.90 12.04 6.49
N ALA A 124 -16.09 13.03 6.09
CA ALA A 124 -16.46 14.41 6.14
C ALA A 124 -17.80 14.48 5.41
N LYS A 125 -18.83 14.91 6.14
CA LYS A 125 -20.08 15.41 5.56
C LYS A 125 -19.78 15.97 4.17
N LEU A 126 -20.42 15.41 3.15
CA LEU A 126 -20.37 15.90 1.78
C LEU A 126 -20.90 17.35 1.76
N THR A 127 -20.09 18.31 2.20
CA THR A 127 -20.24 19.72 1.89
C THR A 127 -19.36 19.96 0.67
N SER A 128 -19.95 20.67 -0.30
CA SER A 128 -19.40 20.99 -1.62
C SER A 128 -18.04 21.69 -1.63
N GLU A 129 -17.47 22.03 -0.46
CA GLU A 129 -16.14 22.64 -0.30
C GLU A 129 -15.01 21.62 -0.41
N SER A 130 -15.27 20.34 -0.11
CA SER A 130 -14.25 19.28 -0.08
C SER A 130 -13.81 18.78 -1.46
N LEU A 131 -14.54 19.15 -2.52
CA LEU A 131 -14.13 18.88 -3.92
C LEU A 131 -13.01 19.83 -4.40
N GLN A 132 -12.56 20.78 -3.57
CA GLN A 132 -11.49 21.74 -3.89
C GLN A 132 -10.50 21.93 -2.73
N GLY A 133 -10.13 20.85 -2.04
CA GLY A 133 -8.96 20.87 -1.15
C GLY A 133 -7.69 21.10 -1.97
N LYS A 134 -7.39 22.36 -2.31
CA LYS A 134 -6.08 22.73 -2.86
C LYS A 134 -5.03 22.25 -1.86
N PRO A 135 -3.98 21.52 -2.30
CA PRO A 135 -2.93 21.07 -1.41
C PRO A 135 -2.38 22.28 -0.66
N THR A 136 -2.28 22.18 0.66
CA THR A 136 -1.74 23.29 1.45
C THR A 136 -0.28 23.51 1.05
N ALA A 137 0.24 24.71 1.29
CA ALA A 137 1.66 24.97 1.02
C ALA A 137 2.59 23.97 1.74
N THR A 138 2.15 23.46 2.89
CA THR A 138 2.84 22.42 3.67
C THR A 138 2.80 21.07 2.95
N ASP A 139 1.66 20.65 2.40
CA ASP A 139 1.55 19.39 1.66
C ASP A 139 2.45 19.36 0.43
N ILE A 140 2.48 20.46 -0.32
CA ILE A 140 3.36 20.63 -1.50
C ILE A 140 4.84 20.56 -1.08
N ARG A 141 5.21 21.22 0.02
CA ARG A 141 6.59 21.17 0.53
C ARG A 141 6.99 19.77 0.97
N ARG A 142 6.09 19.05 1.64
CA ARG A 142 6.31 17.65 2.04
C ARG A 142 6.57 16.76 0.82
N GLU A 143 5.70 16.85 -0.19
CA GLU A 143 5.84 16.08 -1.43
C GLU A 143 7.18 16.32 -2.13
N ASN A 144 7.61 17.59 -2.22
CA ASN A 144 8.90 17.94 -2.81
C ASN A 144 10.08 17.30 -2.07
N ILE A 145 10.07 17.32 -0.73
CA ILE A 145 11.13 16.72 0.09
C ILE A 145 11.16 15.19 -0.11
N LEU A 146 10.00 14.53 -0.12
CA LEU A 146 9.90 13.10 -0.37
C LEU A 146 10.39 12.71 -1.76
N ALA A 147 10.08 13.51 -2.78
CA ALA A 147 10.57 13.29 -4.14
C ALA A 147 12.10 13.40 -4.23
N LEU A 148 12.70 14.37 -3.53
CA LEU A 148 14.16 14.50 -3.44
C LEU A 148 14.80 13.30 -2.73
N ILE A 149 14.20 12.79 -1.66
CA ILE A 149 14.68 11.58 -0.98
C ILE A 149 14.61 10.36 -1.91
N LYS A 150 13.51 10.17 -2.65
CA LYS A 150 13.39 9.08 -3.64
C LYS A 150 14.48 9.19 -4.71
N ALA A 151 14.72 10.40 -5.22
CA ALA A 151 15.78 10.65 -6.21
C ALA A 151 17.19 10.41 -5.64
N LEU A 152 17.45 10.80 -4.39
CA LEU A 152 18.73 10.56 -3.72
C LEU A 152 18.98 9.06 -3.50
N LYS A 153 17.96 8.32 -3.08
CA LYS A 153 18.03 6.85 -2.93
C LYS A 153 18.38 6.16 -4.24
N MET A 154 17.80 6.59 -5.37
CA MET A 154 18.15 6.05 -6.69
C MET A 154 19.60 6.35 -7.11
N LYS A 155 20.18 7.45 -6.63
CA LYS A 155 21.57 7.84 -6.93
C LYS A 155 22.61 7.28 -5.97
N LYS A 156 22.19 6.55 -4.93
CA LYS A 156 23.09 6.00 -3.89
C LYS A 156 24.26 5.20 -4.47
N SER A 157 24.04 4.44 -5.53
CA SER A 157 25.09 3.63 -6.20
C SER A 157 26.12 4.44 -6.98
N SER A 158 25.90 5.74 -7.18
CA SER A 158 26.74 6.64 -7.98
C SER A 158 27.41 7.76 -7.17
N MET A 159 27.29 7.73 -5.84
CA MET A 159 27.74 8.78 -4.93
C MET A 159 28.61 8.19 -3.79
N SER A 160 29.46 9.02 -3.20
CA SER A 160 30.17 8.68 -1.96
C SER A 160 29.19 8.42 -0.82
N GLU A 161 29.48 7.46 0.07
CA GLU A 161 28.63 7.16 1.22
C GLU A 161 28.47 8.38 2.14
N ASP A 162 29.56 9.12 2.38
CA ASP A 162 29.56 10.30 3.26
C ASP A 162 28.65 11.40 2.70
N GLU A 163 28.75 11.69 1.41
CA GLU A 163 27.92 12.69 0.72
C GLU A 163 26.44 12.28 0.69
N TYR A 164 26.16 10.98 0.53
CA TYR A 164 24.81 10.45 0.54
C TYR A 164 24.15 10.64 1.92
N TYR A 165 24.85 10.29 3.01
CA TYR A 165 24.30 10.41 4.36
C TYR A 165 24.12 11.88 4.78
N GLU A 166 25.04 12.77 4.42
CA GLU A 166 24.91 14.21 4.71
C GLU A 166 23.67 14.81 4.01
N GLN A 167 23.45 14.48 2.73
CA GLN A 167 22.28 14.95 1.99
C GLN A 167 20.98 14.33 2.52
N LEU A 168 21.02 13.05 2.88
CA LEU A 168 19.87 12.36 3.46
C LEU A 168 19.49 12.96 4.82
N GLU A 169 20.46 13.22 5.69
CA GLU A 169 20.25 13.83 7.00
C GLU A 169 19.55 15.20 6.87
N ASN A 170 20.05 16.07 5.98
CA ASN A 170 19.45 17.39 5.76
C ASN A 170 17.99 17.29 5.28
N LEU A 171 17.69 16.38 4.36
CA LEU A 171 16.32 16.16 3.88
C LEU A 171 15.40 15.59 4.96
N MET A 172 15.89 14.68 5.79
CA MET A 172 15.13 14.08 6.89
C MET A 172 14.84 15.09 8.01
N LEU A 173 15.78 15.97 8.34
CA LEU A 173 15.57 17.07 9.29
C LEU A 173 14.47 18.03 8.81
N ARG A 174 14.53 18.45 7.53
CA ARG A 174 13.48 19.30 6.93
C ARG A 174 12.12 18.63 6.93
N LEU A 175 12.07 17.31 6.73
CA LEU A 175 10.82 16.55 6.79
C LEU A 175 10.27 16.50 8.22
N ALA A 176 11.13 16.34 9.23
CA ALA A 176 10.76 16.31 10.63
C ALA A 176 10.21 17.67 11.12
N GLU A 177 10.89 18.78 10.80
CA GLU A 177 10.41 20.14 11.10
C GLU A 177 9.00 20.40 10.52
N LEU A 178 8.74 19.89 9.31
CA LEU A 178 7.45 20.01 8.65
C LEU A 178 6.35 19.19 9.34
N GLY A 179 6.72 18.08 10.00
CA GLY A 179 5.81 17.22 10.76
C GLY A 179 5.49 17.78 12.15
N GLU A 180 6.42 18.48 12.80
CA GLU A 180 6.17 19.11 14.11
C GLU A 180 5.22 20.30 14.02
N LEU A 181 5.19 21.02 12.89
CA LEU A 181 4.26 22.12 12.63
C LEU A 181 2.78 21.68 12.47
N GLN A 182 2.50 20.38 12.46
CA GLN A 182 1.16 19.81 12.32
C GLN A 182 0.59 19.22 13.64
N LYS A 183 1.32 19.31 14.77
CA LYS A 183 0.81 18.99 16.11
C LYS A 183 0.19 20.21 16.77
#